data_AF-A0A370N573-F1
#
_entry.id   AF-A0A370N573-F1
#
_cell.length_a   1.000
_cell.length_b   1.000
_cell.length_c   1.000
_cell.angle_alpha   90.00
_cell.angle_beta   90.00
_cell.angle_gamma   90.00
#
_symmetry.space_group_name_H-M   'P 1'
#
loop_
_entity.id
_entity.type
_entity.pdbx_description
1 polymer ?
#
loop_
_entity_poly.entity_id
_entity_poly.type
_entity_poly.pdbx_seq_one_letter_code
_entity_poly.pdbx_strand_id
1 'polypeptide(L)'
;MKPSTGRKRRPRLVARFVAISWRDLAVSFGPILLVVVAAIWVAVRLIQPAPPSTLTISAGPEGSTFWTAAQKYKTILARNRITLNVLPSEGSLQNLKRLSDPNSNVDVGFVQDGVAPGPVSDGLTSLGSVAYIPLAIFYHGPTVMRLSEFKGSRLAVGAEGSGTRELALALLKSNGIEPGGATKLLPLSGDEAAQALISGKVDAAFLAGDSAQPAVMGKLYRTPNVQFYDFTQADAYTRRFPYLTQLVMPMGAFDLGKNLPSAPIHILAPTAELVARDSLHPALSDLLIEAAREVHGKANIMQRAGEFPAPLAHDFPISDDAARYYKSGKGFLYRILPFWLASLADRLLVVVVPLIVLLIPALRLVPSLYAWRVKSRIYRWYGSLIAIERSALSEYSAAERTTLIERLDAIEDSVNGLKMPLAYADQFYVLREHIGFVRERLTHGREVQRDASAEPGEADEADEPGDGPTPLEAHEANEANHAAETGEARESGEAGAKAHESSDERPA
;
A
#
# COMPACT_ATOMS: atom_id res chain seq x y z
N MET A 1 -52.91 14.04 72.02
CA MET A 1 -51.47 13.67 72.03
C MET A 1 -51.21 12.66 70.92
N LYS A 2 -50.08 12.80 70.22
CA LYS A 2 -49.73 12.16 68.93
C LYS A 2 -49.73 10.61 68.99
N PRO A 3 -50.11 9.91 67.91
CA PRO A 3 -49.93 8.47 67.84
C PRO A 3 -48.48 8.13 67.49
N SER A 4 -47.88 7.26 68.29
CA SER A 4 -46.64 6.55 67.97
C SER A 4 -46.96 5.35 67.07
N THR A 5 -46.37 5.29 65.88
CA THR A 5 -45.96 4.02 65.24
C THR A 5 -44.98 4.36 64.11
N GLY A 6 -43.69 4.28 64.42
CA GLY A 6 -42.63 4.34 63.41
C GLY A 6 -42.59 3.04 62.61
N ARG A 7 -43.43 2.92 61.58
CA ARG A 7 -43.25 1.90 60.54
C ARG A 7 -42.11 2.36 59.62
N LYS A 8 -40.89 1.84 59.83
CA LYS A 8 -39.80 1.95 58.85
C LYS A 8 -40.30 1.39 57.51
N ARG A 9 -40.28 2.22 56.46
CA ARG A 9 -40.58 1.80 55.09
C ARG A 9 -39.64 0.67 54.69
N ARG A 10 -40.17 -0.47 54.26
CA ARG A 10 -39.38 -1.51 53.58
C ARG A 10 -38.75 -0.89 52.32
N PRO A 11 -37.43 -0.97 52.10
CA PRO A 11 -36.82 -0.45 50.88
C PRO A 11 -37.37 -1.24 49.69
N ARG A 12 -37.89 -0.52 48.69
CA ARG A 12 -38.38 -1.13 47.45
C ARG A 12 -37.19 -1.63 46.65
N LEU A 13 -37.17 -2.95 46.44
CA LEU A 13 -36.20 -3.66 45.60
C LEU A 13 -36.33 -3.21 44.14
N VAL A 14 -35.32 -2.50 43.62
CA VAL A 14 -35.23 -2.18 42.19
C VAL A 14 -33.80 -2.37 41.70
N ALA A 15 -33.29 -3.60 41.73
CA ALA A 15 -32.08 -3.92 40.98
C ALA A 15 -32.41 -3.89 39.47
N ARG A 16 -31.71 -3.04 38.70
CA ARG A 16 -31.87 -2.97 37.23
C ARG A 16 -30.80 -3.84 36.58
N PHE A 17 -31.17 -5.07 36.25
CA PHE A 17 -30.34 -5.97 35.45
C PHE A 17 -30.43 -5.58 33.97
N VAL A 18 -29.28 -5.46 33.31
CA VAL A 18 -29.19 -5.14 31.87
C VAL A 18 -28.36 -6.21 31.20
N ALA A 19 -28.72 -6.66 30.00
CA ALA A 19 -27.97 -7.69 29.30
C ALA A 19 -26.50 -7.29 29.06
N ILE A 20 -26.24 -6.02 28.72
CA ILE A 20 -24.89 -5.48 28.46
C ILE A 20 -24.80 -4.04 29.00
N SER A 21 -23.80 -3.77 29.84
CA SER A 21 -23.45 -2.40 30.24
C SER A 21 -22.67 -1.70 29.12
N TRP A 22 -23.37 -0.95 28.26
CA TRP A 22 -22.78 -0.20 27.16
C TRP A 22 -21.67 0.77 27.58
N ARG A 23 -21.78 1.36 28.78
CA ARG A 23 -20.74 2.24 29.34
C ARG A 23 -19.46 1.46 29.65
N ASP A 24 -19.57 0.27 30.24
CA ASP A 24 -18.40 -0.53 30.59
C ASP A 24 -17.79 -1.19 29.34
N LEU A 25 -18.61 -1.51 28.34
CA LEU A 25 -18.16 -1.93 27.01
C LEU A 25 -17.38 -0.81 26.31
N ALA A 26 -17.95 0.41 26.25
CA ALA A 26 -17.32 1.56 25.60
C ALA A 26 -16.02 1.99 26.29
N VAL A 27 -15.92 1.89 27.63
CA VAL A 27 -14.70 2.22 28.37
C VAL A 27 -13.63 1.12 28.24
N SER A 28 -14.02 -0.13 27.99
CA SER A 28 -13.07 -1.23 27.76
C SER A 28 -12.56 -1.27 26.32
N PHE A 29 -13.44 -1.00 25.34
CA PHE A 29 -13.11 -1.00 23.91
C PHE A 29 -12.53 0.34 23.45
N GLY A 30 -12.96 1.44 24.06
CA GLY A 30 -12.60 2.81 23.70
C GLY A 30 -11.09 3.05 23.64
N PRO A 31 -10.29 2.70 24.68
CA PRO A 31 -8.85 2.88 24.65
C PRO A 31 -8.16 2.09 23.53
N ILE A 32 -8.59 0.85 23.27
CA ILE A 32 -8.04 0.01 22.20
C ILE A 32 -8.35 0.62 20.84
N LEU A 33 -9.60 1.03 20.62
CA LEU A 33 -10.01 1.72 19.40
C LEU A 33 -9.22 3.02 19.20
N LEU A 34 -8.98 3.78 20.27
CA LEU A 34 -8.22 5.03 20.22
C LEU A 34 -6.77 4.78 19.85
N VAL A 35 -6.14 3.74 20.42
CA VAL A 35 -4.78 3.31 20.05
C VAL A 35 -4.71 2.85 18.60
N VAL A 36 -5.70 2.10 18.11
CA VAL A 36 -5.78 1.66 16.71
C VAL A 36 -5.91 2.86 15.78
N VAL A 37 -6.82 3.79 16.08
CA VAL A 37 -7.01 5.01 15.28
C VAL A 37 -5.75 5.88 15.31
N ALA A 38 -5.11 6.03 16.47
CA ALA A 38 -3.84 6.75 16.59
C ALA A 38 -2.72 6.07 15.80
N ALA A 39 -2.60 4.74 15.86
CA ALA A 39 -1.61 3.99 15.11
C ALA A 39 -1.83 4.11 13.59
N ILE A 40 -3.08 4.01 13.11
CA ILE A 40 -3.44 4.25 11.71
C ILE A 40 -3.11 5.69 11.31
N TRP A 41 -3.47 6.67 12.15
CA TRP A 41 -3.20 8.08 11.88
C TRP A 41 -1.69 8.38 11.81
N VAL A 42 -0.90 7.85 12.74
CA VAL A 42 0.56 7.94 12.73
C VAL A 42 1.14 7.26 11.50
N ALA A 43 0.65 6.07 11.14
CA ALA A 43 1.14 5.36 9.97
C ALA A 43 0.82 6.06 8.65
N VAL A 44 -0.38 6.64 8.52
CA VAL A 44 -0.74 7.49 7.36
C VAL A 44 0.13 8.75 7.30
N ARG A 45 0.61 9.27 8.44
CA ARG A 45 1.52 10.41 8.52
C ARG A 45 2.99 10.05 8.23
N LEU A 46 3.43 8.84 8.58
CA LEU A 46 4.83 8.42 8.49
C LEU A 46 5.17 7.65 7.21
N ILE A 47 4.21 6.95 6.60
CA ILE A 47 4.43 6.24 5.34
C ILE A 47 4.31 7.23 4.18
N GLN A 48 5.29 7.16 3.27
CA GLN A 48 5.60 8.06 2.15
C GLN A 48 4.49 9.07 1.78
N PRO A 49 4.80 10.35 1.51
CA PRO A 49 3.80 11.34 1.10
C PRO A 49 2.94 10.83 -0.06
N ALA A 50 1.67 11.23 -0.14
CA ALA A 50 0.78 10.87 -1.26
C ALA A 50 1.54 10.95 -2.59
N PRO A 51 1.30 10.02 -3.54
CA PRO A 51 2.02 10.05 -4.82
C PRO A 51 1.96 11.47 -5.37
N PRO A 52 3.11 12.07 -5.72
CA PRO A 52 3.12 13.48 -6.05
C PRO A 52 2.15 13.73 -7.20
N SER A 53 1.29 14.73 -7.04
CA SER A 53 0.30 15.10 -8.06
C SER A 53 0.95 15.84 -9.24
N THR A 54 2.26 16.01 -9.20
CA THR A 54 3.05 16.74 -10.19
C THR A 54 4.29 15.95 -10.53
N LEU A 55 4.59 15.85 -11.83
CA LEU A 55 5.81 15.24 -12.35
C LEU A 55 6.38 16.19 -13.41
N THR A 56 7.71 16.26 -13.55
CA THR A 56 8.37 16.97 -14.64
C THR A 56 9.07 15.98 -15.56
N ILE A 57 8.77 16.07 -16.86
CA ILE A 57 9.42 15.28 -17.91
C ILE A 57 10.30 16.18 -18.80
N SER A 58 11.57 15.82 -18.98
CA SER A 58 12.46 16.46 -19.96
C SER A 58 12.30 15.76 -21.31
N ALA A 59 11.87 16.51 -22.33
CA ALA A 59 11.39 15.92 -23.58
C ALA A 59 12.34 16.16 -24.76
N GLY A 60 12.11 17.20 -25.54
CA GLY A 60 12.91 17.56 -26.71
C GLY A 60 12.56 19.00 -27.12
N PRO A 61 13.07 19.48 -28.26
CA PRO A 61 12.73 20.81 -28.74
C PRO A 61 11.23 20.94 -28.95
N GLU A 62 10.67 22.15 -28.86
CA GLU A 62 9.23 22.32 -29.15
C GLU A 62 8.90 21.84 -30.57
N GLY A 63 7.79 21.11 -30.71
CA GLY A 63 7.39 20.45 -31.96
C GLY A 63 8.10 19.14 -32.28
N SER A 64 9.10 18.72 -31.49
CA SER A 64 9.77 17.42 -31.63
C SER A 64 8.84 16.24 -31.32
N THR A 65 9.26 15.03 -31.68
CA THR A 65 8.56 13.76 -31.45
C THR A 65 8.49 13.49 -29.96
N PHE A 66 9.59 13.70 -29.23
CA PHE A 66 9.61 13.60 -27.77
C PHE A 66 8.73 14.66 -27.10
N TRP A 67 8.76 15.91 -27.58
CA TRP A 67 7.85 16.95 -27.06
C TRP A 67 6.39 16.58 -27.29
N THR A 68 6.05 16.15 -28.51
CA THR A 68 4.69 15.75 -28.87
C THR A 68 4.22 14.52 -28.08
N ALA A 69 5.09 13.53 -27.86
CA ALA A 69 4.81 12.37 -27.02
C ALA A 69 4.57 12.80 -25.56
N ALA A 70 5.41 13.66 -24.99
CA ALA A 70 5.25 14.14 -23.64
C ALA A 70 3.97 14.99 -23.45
N GLN A 71 3.56 15.76 -24.45
CA GLN A 71 2.29 16.49 -24.42
C GLN A 71 1.08 15.55 -24.43
N LYS A 72 1.17 14.41 -25.14
CA LYS A 72 0.16 13.34 -25.04
C LYS A 72 0.17 12.70 -23.66
N TYR A 73 1.35 12.42 -23.09
CA TYR A 73 1.46 11.90 -21.72
C TYR A 73 0.80 12.86 -20.73
N LYS A 74 1.01 14.17 -20.87
CA LYS A 74 0.37 15.19 -20.04
C LYS A 74 -1.15 15.08 -20.06
N THR A 75 -1.73 14.87 -21.24
CA THR A 75 -3.17 14.72 -21.41
C THR A 75 -3.69 13.42 -20.80
N ILE A 76 -2.93 12.32 -20.93
CA ILE A 76 -3.28 11.00 -20.39
C ILE A 76 -3.20 10.99 -18.86
N LEU A 77 -2.10 11.51 -18.30
CA LEU A 77 -1.88 11.56 -16.84
C LEU A 77 -2.90 12.47 -16.14
N ALA A 78 -3.35 13.55 -16.80
CA ALA A 78 -4.39 14.43 -16.27
C ALA A 78 -5.72 13.70 -15.97
N ARG A 79 -6.02 12.60 -16.67
CA ARG A 79 -7.18 11.73 -16.39
C ARG A 79 -7.15 11.16 -14.96
N ASN A 80 -5.95 11.00 -14.39
CA ASN A 80 -5.70 10.52 -13.03
C ASN A 80 -5.39 11.66 -12.04
N ARG A 81 -5.66 12.92 -12.40
CA ARG A 81 -5.34 14.13 -11.61
C ARG A 81 -3.84 14.30 -11.33
N ILE A 82 -3.00 13.82 -12.25
CA ILE A 82 -1.55 14.05 -12.23
C ILE A 82 -1.20 15.13 -13.26
N THR A 83 -0.54 16.18 -12.81
CA THR A 83 -0.04 17.28 -13.63
C THR A 83 1.36 16.93 -14.14
N LEU A 84 1.51 16.79 -15.44
CA LEU A 84 2.82 16.63 -16.07
C LEU A 84 3.34 17.98 -16.59
N ASN A 85 4.43 18.46 -16.01
CA ASN A 85 5.18 19.59 -16.51
C ASN A 85 6.12 19.09 -17.60
N VAL A 86 5.92 19.52 -18.83
CA VAL A 86 6.79 19.14 -19.93
C VAL A 86 7.83 20.24 -20.12
N LEU A 87 9.09 19.87 -19.97
CA LEU A 87 10.23 20.77 -20.09
C LEU A 87 10.89 20.57 -21.47
N PRO A 88 10.92 21.58 -22.35
CA PRO A 88 11.63 21.49 -23.62
C PRO A 88 13.14 21.33 -23.38
N SER A 89 13.81 20.67 -24.31
CA SER A 89 15.25 20.41 -24.26
C SER A 89 15.88 20.44 -25.64
N GLU A 90 17.21 20.43 -25.71
CA GLU A 90 17.98 20.28 -26.96
C GLU A 90 18.01 18.82 -27.45
N GLY A 91 17.59 17.87 -26.60
CA GLY A 91 17.55 16.44 -26.92
C GLY A 91 18.05 15.56 -25.78
N SER A 92 18.37 14.30 -26.13
CA SER A 92 18.70 13.24 -25.19
C SER A 92 19.89 13.55 -24.28
N LEU A 93 20.93 14.22 -24.78
CA LEU A 93 22.10 14.56 -23.95
C LEU A 93 21.74 15.54 -22.83
N GLN A 94 20.92 16.56 -23.14
CA GLN A 94 20.45 17.50 -22.12
C GLN A 94 19.46 16.84 -21.16
N ASN A 95 18.61 15.94 -21.64
CA ASN A 95 17.69 15.17 -20.79
C ASN A 95 18.47 14.32 -19.79
N LEU A 96 19.50 13.59 -20.25
CA LEU A 96 20.34 12.77 -19.40
C LEU A 96 21.09 13.61 -18.36
N LYS A 97 21.65 14.76 -18.75
CA LYS A 97 22.30 15.70 -17.81
C LYS A 97 21.34 16.18 -16.72
N ARG A 98 20.11 16.55 -17.09
CA ARG A 98 19.07 16.97 -16.12
C ARG A 98 18.67 15.82 -15.20
N LEU A 99 18.47 14.61 -15.73
CA LEU A 99 18.16 13.43 -14.93
C LEU A 99 19.30 13.05 -13.98
N SER A 100 20.55 13.22 -14.40
CA SER A 100 21.72 12.87 -13.58
C SER A 100 22.01 13.90 -12.49
N ASP A 101 21.60 15.17 -12.65
CA ASP A 101 21.80 16.22 -11.64
C ASP A 101 20.75 16.11 -10.53
N PRO A 102 21.12 15.76 -9.27
CA PRO A 102 20.16 15.62 -8.16
C PRO A 102 19.39 16.90 -7.82
N ASN A 103 19.91 18.08 -8.22
CA ASN A 103 19.27 19.37 -7.99
C ASN A 103 18.31 19.77 -9.11
N SER A 104 18.24 18.99 -10.19
CA SER A 104 17.31 19.24 -11.27
C SER A 104 15.91 18.76 -10.89
N ASN A 105 14.92 19.64 -11.03
CA ASN A 105 13.49 19.32 -10.83
C ASN A 105 12.91 18.49 -12.00
N VAL A 106 13.66 17.51 -12.51
CA VAL A 106 13.26 16.58 -13.57
C VAL A 106 13.20 15.18 -12.99
N ASP A 107 12.05 14.52 -13.15
CA ASP A 107 11.80 13.19 -12.61
C ASP A 107 11.99 12.10 -13.66
N VAL A 108 11.63 12.41 -14.92
CA VAL A 108 11.61 11.47 -16.05
C VAL A 108 12.08 12.18 -17.31
N GLY A 109 12.61 11.46 -18.29
CA GLY A 109 12.97 12.02 -19.58
C GLY A 109 13.09 10.98 -20.68
N PHE A 110 12.98 11.43 -21.92
CA PHE A 110 13.27 10.59 -23.09
C PHE A 110 14.77 10.61 -23.37
N VAL A 111 15.41 9.44 -23.36
CA VAL A 111 16.84 9.30 -23.63
C VAL A 111 17.01 8.29 -24.76
N GLN A 112 17.78 8.64 -25.78
CA GLN A 112 18.17 7.68 -26.81
C GLN A 112 19.36 6.88 -26.28
N ASP A 113 19.35 5.57 -26.52
CA ASP A 113 20.46 4.71 -26.14
C ASP A 113 21.73 5.05 -26.92
N GLY A 114 22.89 4.79 -26.31
CA GLY A 114 24.20 5.13 -26.84
C GLY A 114 24.61 6.59 -26.68
N VAL A 115 23.80 7.43 -26.00
CA VAL A 115 24.12 8.85 -25.71
C VAL A 115 24.92 9.01 -24.41
N ALA A 116 24.92 8.02 -23.51
CA ALA A 116 25.65 8.09 -22.25
C ALA A 116 27.17 8.07 -22.50
N PRO A 117 27.95 9.08 -22.05
CA PRO A 117 29.38 9.18 -22.30
C PRO A 117 30.25 8.26 -21.42
N GLY A 118 29.66 7.24 -20.78
CA GLY A 118 30.32 6.36 -19.82
C GLY A 118 29.34 5.44 -19.09
N PRO A 119 29.78 4.74 -18.02
CA PRO A 119 28.90 3.93 -17.18
C PRO A 119 27.72 4.76 -16.70
N VAL A 120 26.52 4.18 -16.76
CA VAL A 120 25.29 4.85 -16.39
C VAL A 120 25.36 5.36 -14.95
N SER A 121 24.92 6.61 -14.75
CA SER A 121 24.85 7.25 -13.44
C SER A 121 24.04 6.39 -12.48
N ASP A 122 24.61 6.13 -11.31
CA ASP A 122 23.87 5.56 -10.19
C ASP A 122 22.59 6.39 -9.95
N GLY A 123 21.47 5.70 -9.69
CA GLY A 123 20.17 6.32 -9.39
C GLY A 123 19.25 6.59 -10.59
N LEU A 124 19.59 6.12 -11.79
CA LEU A 124 18.69 6.14 -12.96
C LEU A 124 18.23 4.75 -13.36
N THR A 125 16.97 4.66 -13.81
CA THR A 125 16.34 3.41 -14.19
C THR A 125 15.43 3.61 -15.41
N SER A 126 15.30 2.56 -16.22
CA SER A 126 14.42 2.56 -17.40
C SER A 126 13.01 2.10 -17.02
N LEU A 127 12.01 2.82 -17.51
CA LEU A 127 10.62 2.36 -17.51
C LEU A 127 10.29 1.53 -18.76
N GLY A 128 11.26 1.36 -19.66
CA GLY A 128 11.16 0.62 -20.90
C GLY A 128 11.44 1.48 -22.14
N SER A 129 11.85 0.81 -23.22
CA SER A 129 11.97 1.43 -24.54
C SER A 129 10.60 1.76 -25.11
N VAL A 130 10.48 2.88 -25.82
CA VAL A 130 9.21 3.41 -26.33
C VAL A 130 9.18 3.55 -27.86
N ALA A 131 10.32 3.52 -28.55
CA ALA A 131 10.36 3.60 -30.01
C ALA A 131 11.76 3.24 -30.55
N TYR A 132 11.83 2.83 -31.81
CA TYR A 132 13.07 2.89 -32.59
C TYR A 132 13.34 4.31 -33.10
N ILE A 133 14.62 4.69 -33.16
CA ILE A 133 15.09 5.93 -33.78
C ILE A 133 16.01 5.56 -34.95
N PRO A 134 15.46 5.17 -36.12
CA PRO A 134 16.27 4.76 -37.26
C PRO A 134 17.13 5.90 -37.80
N LEU A 135 18.41 5.60 -38.03
CA LEU A 135 19.36 6.51 -38.66
C LEU A 135 19.29 6.39 -40.18
N ALA A 136 18.67 7.38 -40.82
CA ALA A 136 18.71 7.55 -42.26
C ALA A 136 19.95 8.35 -42.68
N ILE A 137 20.70 7.83 -43.63
CA ILE A 137 21.81 8.56 -44.25
C ILE A 137 21.50 8.70 -45.73
N PHE A 138 21.34 9.94 -46.17
CA PHE A 138 21.23 10.25 -47.59
C PHE A 138 22.53 10.86 -48.08
N TYR A 139 22.92 10.54 -49.30
CA TYR A 139 24.14 11.09 -49.90
C TYR A 139 23.97 11.30 -51.39
N HIS A 140 24.82 12.16 -51.95
CA HIS A 140 24.84 12.47 -53.37
C HIS A 140 25.95 11.70 -54.09
N GLY A 141 25.64 11.12 -55.26
CA GLY A 141 26.64 10.48 -56.13
C GLY A 141 26.52 8.95 -56.23
N PRO A 142 27.62 8.24 -56.57
CA PRO A 142 27.61 6.79 -56.79
C PRO A 142 27.42 6.02 -55.48
N THR A 143 26.97 4.76 -55.57
CA THR A 143 26.65 3.96 -54.40
C THR A 143 27.85 3.79 -53.47
N VAL A 144 27.64 4.12 -52.19
CA VAL A 144 28.64 4.00 -51.12
C VAL A 144 28.34 2.75 -50.30
N MET A 145 29.35 1.90 -50.09
CA MET A 145 29.18 0.63 -49.36
C MET A 145 29.59 0.74 -47.90
N ARG A 146 30.61 1.55 -47.57
CA ARG A 146 31.14 1.72 -46.20
C ARG A 146 31.15 3.17 -45.77
N LEU A 147 30.82 3.44 -44.51
CA LEU A 147 30.88 4.79 -43.93
C LEU A 147 32.28 5.44 -44.03
N SER A 148 33.35 4.65 -44.02
CA SER A 148 34.72 5.14 -44.20
C SER A 148 34.97 5.84 -45.54
N GLU A 149 34.14 5.59 -46.56
CA GLU A 149 34.25 6.20 -47.89
C GLU A 149 33.80 7.67 -47.90
N PHE A 150 33.11 8.14 -46.85
CA PHE A 150 32.81 9.56 -46.64
C PHE A 150 34.02 10.37 -46.12
N LYS A 151 35.21 9.78 -46.08
CA LYS A 151 36.43 10.47 -45.64
C LYS A 151 36.77 11.63 -46.59
N GLY A 152 36.94 12.83 -46.04
CA GLY A 152 37.18 14.06 -46.81
C GLY A 152 35.91 14.77 -47.30
N SER A 153 34.73 14.18 -47.10
CA SER A 153 33.45 14.77 -47.50
C SER A 153 32.95 15.82 -46.50
N ARG A 154 31.87 16.52 -46.86
CA ARG A 154 31.10 17.43 -46.00
C ARG A 154 29.84 16.71 -45.54
N LEU A 155 29.73 16.45 -44.25
CA LEU A 155 28.65 15.66 -43.68
C LEU A 155 27.79 16.53 -42.77
N ALA A 156 26.48 16.59 -43.03
CA ALA A 156 25.51 17.11 -42.08
C ALA A 156 25.23 16.02 -41.04
N VAL A 157 25.69 16.22 -39.81
CA VAL A 157 25.66 15.19 -38.75
C VAL A 157 24.60 15.45 -37.69
N GLY A 158 23.69 16.40 -37.89
CA GLY A 158 22.68 16.77 -36.90
C GLY A 158 23.14 17.89 -35.95
N ALA A 159 22.13 18.51 -35.32
CA ALA A 159 22.31 19.63 -34.40
C ALA A 159 23.13 19.22 -33.16
N GLU A 160 23.79 20.20 -32.54
CA GLU A 160 24.53 19.98 -31.30
C GLU A 160 23.60 19.49 -30.17
N GLY A 161 24.08 18.55 -29.35
CA GLY A 161 23.31 17.94 -28.26
C GLY A 161 22.22 16.93 -28.68
N SER A 162 21.97 16.75 -29.99
CA SER A 162 20.97 15.80 -30.50
C SER A 162 21.47 14.35 -30.49
N GLY A 163 20.55 13.40 -30.25
CA GLY A 163 20.87 11.96 -30.33
C GLY A 163 21.35 11.51 -31.71
N THR A 164 20.87 12.16 -32.78
CA THR A 164 21.36 11.95 -34.15
C THR A 164 22.85 12.26 -34.29
N ARG A 165 23.30 13.36 -33.69
CA ARG A 165 24.70 13.77 -33.74
C ARG A 165 25.60 12.82 -32.96
N GLU A 166 25.21 12.47 -31.74
CA GLU A 166 25.99 11.53 -30.93
C GLU A 166 26.13 10.17 -31.64
N LEU A 167 25.03 9.66 -32.22
CA LEU A 167 25.08 8.43 -33.00
C LEU A 167 25.95 8.56 -34.26
N ALA A 168 25.78 9.63 -35.04
CA ALA A 168 26.56 9.84 -36.26
C ALA A 168 28.07 9.92 -35.94
N LEU A 169 28.46 10.66 -34.89
CA LEU A 169 29.85 10.78 -34.46
C LEU A 169 30.42 9.44 -33.97
N ALA A 170 29.66 8.66 -33.20
CA ALA A 170 30.11 7.35 -32.72
C ALA A 170 30.38 6.36 -33.87
N LEU A 171 29.48 6.32 -34.86
CA LEU A 171 29.62 5.48 -36.05
C LEU A 171 30.78 5.95 -36.94
N LEU A 172 30.88 7.25 -37.21
CA LEU A 172 31.96 7.83 -38.02
C LEU A 172 33.34 7.62 -37.38
N LYS A 173 33.45 7.78 -36.06
CA LYS A 173 34.68 7.54 -35.31
C LYS A 173 35.19 6.11 -35.47
N SER A 174 34.29 5.11 -35.43
CA SER A 174 34.66 3.71 -35.66
C SER A 174 35.14 3.41 -37.08
N ASN A 175 34.92 4.35 -38.02
CA ASN A 175 35.40 4.32 -39.39
C ASN A 175 36.60 5.27 -39.64
N GLY A 176 37.21 5.82 -38.58
CA GLY A 176 38.36 6.71 -38.67
C GLY A 176 38.02 8.13 -39.15
N ILE A 177 36.76 8.56 -39.00
CA ILE A 177 36.31 9.92 -39.28
C ILE A 177 35.97 10.59 -37.94
N GLU A 178 36.76 11.59 -37.56
CA GLU A 178 36.62 12.31 -36.29
C GLU A 178 36.59 13.83 -36.51
N PRO A 179 36.00 14.60 -35.58
CA PRO A 179 36.08 16.05 -35.58
C PRO A 179 37.54 16.56 -35.64
N GLY A 180 37.78 17.61 -36.43
CA GLY A 180 39.13 18.18 -36.63
C GLY A 180 39.97 17.46 -37.71
N GLY A 181 39.46 16.38 -38.30
CA GLY A 181 40.10 15.70 -39.43
C GLY A 181 39.81 16.34 -40.79
N ALA A 182 40.09 15.59 -41.87
CA ALA A 182 39.87 16.02 -43.25
C ALA A 182 38.38 16.14 -43.63
N THR A 183 37.50 15.40 -42.97
CA THR A 183 36.05 15.43 -43.19
C THR A 183 35.44 16.60 -42.44
N LYS A 184 34.62 17.41 -43.11
CA LYS A 184 33.90 18.53 -42.47
C LYS A 184 32.58 18.04 -41.88
N LEU A 185 32.44 18.09 -40.55
CA LEU A 185 31.24 17.67 -39.83
C LEU A 185 30.42 18.90 -39.44
N LEU A 186 29.26 19.09 -40.07
CA LEU A 186 28.44 20.30 -39.97
C LEU A 186 27.20 20.05 -39.08
N PRO A 187 26.83 20.99 -38.21
CA PRO A 187 25.71 20.84 -37.27
C PRO A 187 24.34 21.11 -37.93
N LEU A 188 24.14 20.66 -39.17
CA LEU A 188 22.88 20.85 -39.90
C LEU A 188 21.92 19.70 -39.60
N SER A 189 20.62 20.00 -39.52
CA SER A 189 19.57 19.02 -39.20
C SER A 189 18.31 19.21 -40.06
N GLY A 190 17.46 18.19 -40.12
CA GLY A 190 16.11 18.25 -40.72
C GLY A 190 16.10 18.81 -42.15
N ASP A 191 15.20 19.78 -42.41
CA ASP A 191 15.07 20.40 -43.73
C ASP A 191 16.32 21.22 -44.13
N GLU A 192 17.05 21.80 -43.18
CA GLU A 192 18.30 22.51 -43.47
C GLU A 192 19.37 21.55 -44.02
N ALA A 193 19.55 20.38 -43.37
CA ALA A 193 20.45 19.33 -43.84
C ALA A 193 20.00 18.78 -45.20
N ALA A 194 18.69 18.56 -45.39
CA ALA A 194 18.15 18.08 -46.65
C ALA A 194 18.36 19.11 -47.79
N GLN A 195 18.11 20.39 -47.55
CA GLN A 195 18.33 21.44 -48.52
C GLN A 195 19.81 21.64 -48.84
N ALA A 196 20.69 21.51 -47.84
CA ALA A 196 22.13 21.53 -48.03
C ALA A 196 22.60 20.35 -48.90
N LEU A 197 22.01 19.16 -48.74
CA LEU A 197 22.33 17.99 -49.56
C LEU A 197 21.84 18.19 -51.00
N ILE A 198 20.59 18.62 -51.19
CA ILE A 198 19.99 18.88 -52.50
C ILE A 198 20.77 19.95 -53.28
N SER A 199 21.25 20.99 -52.58
CA SER A 199 22.03 22.07 -53.20
C SER A 199 23.53 21.76 -53.34
N GLY A 200 23.99 20.56 -52.96
CA GLY A 200 25.40 20.17 -53.04
C GLY A 200 26.32 20.94 -52.08
N LYS A 201 25.76 21.53 -51.01
CA LYS A 201 26.55 22.17 -49.92
C LYS A 201 27.11 21.14 -48.95
N VAL A 202 26.47 19.98 -48.83
CA VAL A 202 26.98 18.79 -48.15
C VAL A 202 26.88 17.59 -49.08
N ASP A 203 27.71 16.58 -48.83
CA ASP A 203 27.79 15.37 -49.63
C ASP A 203 26.95 14.23 -49.03
N ALA A 204 26.72 14.26 -47.71
CA ALA A 204 25.76 13.39 -47.03
C ALA A 204 25.07 14.08 -45.86
N ALA A 205 23.88 13.60 -45.51
CA ALA A 205 23.06 14.05 -44.39
C ALA A 205 22.59 12.87 -43.54
N PHE A 206 22.87 12.95 -42.24
CA PHE A 206 22.48 12.00 -41.21
C PHE A 206 21.23 12.52 -40.52
N LEU A 207 20.13 11.77 -40.62
CA LEU A 207 18.80 12.15 -40.17
C LEU A 207 18.23 11.02 -39.30
N ALA A 208 17.67 11.37 -38.14
CA ALA A 208 17.01 10.42 -37.26
C ALA A 208 15.97 11.15 -36.40
N GLY A 209 14.95 10.44 -35.92
CA GLY A 209 13.88 11.03 -35.13
C GLY A 209 13.26 12.25 -35.85
N ASP A 210 13.34 13.41 -35.20
CA ASP A 210 12.73 14.65 -35.72
C ASP A 210 13.39 15.26 -36.94
N SER A 211 14.63 14.88 -37.24
CA SER A 211 15.26 15.29 -38.49
C SER A 211 14.88 14.40 -39.67
N ALA A 212 14.27 13.25 -39.42
CA ALA A 212 13.84 12.26 -40.41
C ALA A 212 12.32 12.24 -40.65
N GLN A 213 11.67 13.41 -40.63
CA GLN A 213 10.22 13.49 -40.85
C GLN A 213 9.82 12.94 -42.24
N PRO A 214 8.65 12.29 -42.38
CA PRO A 214 8.22 11.69 -43.66
C PRO A 214 8.28 12.65 -44.86
N ALA A 215 7.98 13.94 -44.66
CA ALA A 215 8.06 14.95 -45.72
C ALA A 215 9.51 15.19 -46.19
N VAL A 216 10.47 15.27 -45.26
CA VAL A 216 11.91 15.41 -45.54
C VAL A 216 12.44 14.16 -46.24
N MET A 217 12.11 12.98 -45.71
CA MET A 217 12.47 11.69 -46.28
C MET A 217 11.95 11.53 -47.71
N GLY A 218 10.68 11.83 -47.94
CA GLY A 218 10.05 11.75 -49.26
C GLY A 218 10.57 12.81 -50.25
N LYS A 219 11.04 13.97 -49.78
CA LYS A 219 11.73 14.98 -50.61
C LYS A 219 13.09 14.44 -51.08
N LEU A 220 13.89 13.91 -50.16
CA LEU A 220 15.22 13.36 -50.46
C LEU A 220 15.13 12.13 -51.38
N TYR A 221 14.21 11.21 -51.12
CA TYR A 221 14.03 9.99 -51.92
C TYR A 221 13.62 10.27 -53.37
N ARG A 222 12.95 11.41 -53.63
CA ARG A 222 12.56 11.85 -54.98
C ARG A 222 13.60 12.73 -55.67
N THR A 223 14.67 13.10 -54.97
CA THR A 223 15.71 13.97 -55.53
C THR A 223 16.63 13.13 -56.42
N PRO A 224 16.84 13.51 -57.69
CA PRO A 224 17.77 12.81 -58.57
C PRO A 224 19.19 12.80 -58.00
N ASN A 225 19.92 11.70 -58.21
CA ASN A 225 21.30 11.50 -57.75
C ASN A 225 21.50 11.54 -56.22
N VAL A 226 20.41 11.50 -55.44
CA VAL A 226 20.44 11.28 -53.99
C VAL A 226 20.07 9.82 -53.72
N GLN A 227 20.93 9.13 -52.97
CA GLN A 227 20.74 7.74 -52.58
C GLN A 227 20.53 7.62 -51.08
N PHE A 228 19.83 6.56 -50.67
CA PHE A 228 19.73 6.14 -49.28
C PHE A 228 20.86 5.13 -49.00
N TYR A 229 21.61 5.32 -47.93
CA TYR A 229 22.69 4.42 -47.52
C TYR A 229 22.16 3.12 -46.92
N ASP A 230 22.55 2.00 -47.54
CA ASP A 230 22.28 0.67 -47.05
C ASP A 230 23.43 0.21 -46.13
N PHE A 231 23.11 -0.12 -44.88
CA PHE A 231 24.10 -0.61 -43.92
C PHE A 231 24.45 -2.07 -44.21
N THR A 232 25.27 -2.30 -45.23
CA THR A 232 25.76 -3.64 -45.61
C THR A 232 26.56 -4.35 -44.50
N GLN A 233 27.07 -3.58 -43.53
CA GLN A 233 27.80 -4.08 -42.35
C GLN A 233 26.95 -4.01 -41.07
N ALA A 234 25.62 -3.96 -41.16
CA ALA A 234 24.73 -3.77 -40.01
C ALA A 234 25.01 -4.74 -38.86
N ASP A 235 25.14 -6.04 -39.14
CA ASP A 235 25.48 -7.07 -38.13
C ASP A 235 26.79 -6.79 -37.37
N ALA A 236 27.78 -6.19 -38.03
CA ALA A 236 29.04 -5.83 -37.38
C ALA A 236 28.87 -4.64 -36.44
N TYR A 237 28.02 -3.68 -36.81
CA TYR A 237 27.70 -2.54 -35.97
C TYR A 237 26.90 -2.96 -34.74
N THR A 238 25.86 -3.79 -34.87
CA THR A 238 25.04 -4.23 -33.72
C THR A 238 25.86 -5.04 -32.70
N ARG A 239 26.87 -5.80 -33.14
CA ARG A 239 27.81 -6.49 -32.24
C ARG A 239 28.78 -5.55 -31.53
N ARG A 240 29.15 -4.43 -32.15
CA ARG A 240 30.08 -3.45 -31.58
C ARG A 240 29.37 -2.40 -30.72
N PHE A 241 28.12 -2.12 -31.04
CA PHE A 241 27.25 -1.16 -30.38
C PHE A 241 25.98 -1.90 -29.94
N PRO A 242 25.98 -2.51 -28.75
CA PRO A 242 24.88 -3.37 -28.29
C PRO A 242 23.52 -2.66 -28.18
N TYR A 243 23.52 -1.33 -28.11
CA TYR A 243 22.32 -0.50 -28.11
C TYR A 243 21.70 -0.31 -29.51
N LEU A 244 22.35 -0.82 -30.58
CA LEU A 244 21.82 -0.73 -31.94
C LEU A 244 21.09 -2.01 -32.33
N THR A 245 19.90 -1.81 -32.88
CA THR A 245 19.14 -2.85 -33.58
C THR A 245 19.23 -2.64 -35.08
N GLN A 246 19.33 -3.74 -35.82
CA GLN A 246 19.19 -3.72 -37.28
C GLN A 246 17.71 -3.79 -37.65
N LEU A 247 17.26 -2.81 -38.43
CA LEU A 247 15.95 -2.78 -39.05
C LEU A 247 16.09 -2.99 -40.56
N VAL A 248 15.05 -3.56 -41.17
CA VAL A 248 14.97 -3.73 -42.62
C VAL A 248 13.77 -2.93 -43.11
N MET A 249 14.02 -1.88 -43.87
CA MET A 249 12.97 -1.16 -44.59
C MET A 249 12.52 -2.02 -45.78
N PRO A 250 11.26 -2.46 -45.83
CA PRO A 250 10.79 -3.31 -46.92
C PRO A 250 10.68 -2.53 -48.23
N MET A 251 10.70 -3.26 -49.34
CA MET A 251 10.41 -2.72 -50.66
C MET A 251 9.04 -2.05 -50.69
N GLY A 252 8.92 -0.90 -51.36
CA GLY A 252 7.67 -0.16 -51.49
C GLY A 252 7.21 0.57 -50.22
N ALA A 253 8.03 0.64 -49.15
CA ALA A 253 7.69 1.32 -47.90
C ALA A 253 7.30 2.81 -48.04
N PHE A 254 7.82 3.52 -49.04
CA PHE A 254 7.48 4.92 -49.31
C PHE A 254 6.39 5.07 -50.38
N ASP A 255 6.45 4.26 -51.44
CA ASP A 255 5.48 4.28 -52.54
C ASP A 255 5.35 2.86 -53.10
N LEU A 256 4.23 2.19 -52.81
CA LEU A 256 3.95 0.84 -53.29
C LEU A 256 3.76 0.79 -54.82
N GLY A 257 3.18 1.84 -55.42
CA GLY A 257 2.91 1.87 -56.86
C GLY A 257 4.17 2.02 -57.69
N LYS A 258 5.15 2.78 -57.17
CA LYS A 258 6.48 2.93 -57.78
C LYS A 258 7.52 1.96 -57.23
N ASN A 259 7.15 1.14 -56.26
CA ASN A 259 8.03 0.25 -55.52
C ASN A 259 9.28 0.98 -55.00
N LEU A 260 9.08 2.02 -54.18
CA LEU A 260 10.15 2.79 -53.54
C LEU A 260 10.16 2.50 -52.03
N PRO A 261 11.28 2.07 -51.42
CA PRO A 261 12.53 1.65 -52.07
C PRO A 261 12.33 0.42 -52.96
N SER A 262 13.16 0.28 -54.01
CA SER A 262 13.06 -0.83 -54.98
C SER A 262 13.76 -2.12 -54.54
N ALA A 263 14.51 -2.06 -53.44
CA ALA A 263 15.11 -3.19 -52.75
C ALA A 263 14.96 -2.95 -51.24
N PRO A 264 15.03 -4.00 -50.40
CA PRO A 264 15.09 -3.83 -48.96
C PRO A 264 16.35 -3.05 -48.57
N ILE A 265 16.24 -2.17 -47.58
CA ILE A 265 17.36 -1.36 -47.09
C ILE A 265 17.61 -1.67 -45.61
N HIS A 266 18.86 -1.98 -45.27
CA HIS A 266 19.29 -2.21 -43.89
C HIS A 266 19.59 -0.88 -43.21
N ILE A 267 19.02 -0.70 -42.02
CA ILE A 267 19.11 0.54 -41.26
C ILE A 267 19.50 0.20 -39.83
N LEU A 268 20.35 1.01 -39.23
CA LEU A 268 20.65 0.92 -37.80
C LEU A 268 19.76 1.87 -37.02
N ALA A 269 19.22 1.39 -35.91
CA ALA A 269 18.37 2.18 -35.02
C ALA A 269 18.74 1.91 -33.56
N PRO A 270 19.13 2.92 -32.77
CA PRO A 270 18.98 2.85 -31.33
C PRO A 270 17.50 2.86 -30.94
N THR A 271 17.24 2.53 -29.69
CA THR A 271 15.93 2.73 -29.05
C THR A 271 15.89 4.05 -28.28
N ALA A 272 14.68 4.60 -28.15
CA ALA A 272 14.37 5.63 -27.18
C ALA A 272 13.86 4.96 -25.90
N GLU A 273 14.45 5.27 -24.76
CA GLU A 273 14.02 4.82 -23.45
C GLU A 273 13.31 5.95 -22.67
N LEU A 274 12.32 5.55 -21.88
CA LEU A 274 11.72 6.42 -20.87
C LEU A 274 12.48 6.24 -19.56
N VAL A 275 13.45 7.11 -19.31
CA VAL A 275 14.35 7.03 -18.14
C VAL A 275 13.78 7.84 -16.99
N ALA A 276 13.77 7.26 -15.80
CA ALA A 276 13.33 7.87 -14.56
C ALA A 276 14.44 7.81 -13.51
N ARG A 277 14.31 8.64 -12.46
CA ARG A 277 15.08 8.45 -11.23
C ARG A 277 14.57 7.22 -10.48
N ASP A 278 15.47 6.53 -9.77
CA ASP A 278 15.13 5.39 -8.90
C ASP A 278 14.17 5.76 -7.75
N SER A 279 14.15 7.03 -7.36
CA SER A 279 13.23 7.60 -6.38
C SER A 279 11.82 7.88 -6.92
N LEU A 280 11.55 7.60 -8.20
CA LEU A 280 10.22 7.75 -8.78
C LEU A 280 9.21 6.85 -8.05
N HIS A 281 8.08 7.43 -7.65
CA HIS A 281 7.05 6.69 -6.94
C HIS A 281 6.43 5.58 -7.83
N PRO A 282 6.28 4.32 -7.34
CA PRO A 282 5.77 3.18 -8.12
C PRO A 282 4.47 3.44 -8.89
N ALA A 283 3.53 4.11 -8.24
CA ALA A 283 2.24 4.45 -8.85
C ALA A 283 2.38 5.37 -10.08
N LEU A 284 3.38 6.26 -10.11
CA LEU A 284 3.65 7.11 -11.26
C LEU A 284 4.33 6.34 -12.39
N SER A 285 5.20 5.37 -12.05
CA SER A 285 5.78 4.43 -13.02
C SER A 285 4.70 3.68 -13.81
N ASP A 286 3.74 3.06 -13.12
CA ASP A 286 2.62 2.34 -13.77
C ASP A 286 1.81 3.24 -14.72
N LEU A 287 1.56 4.51 -14.33
CA LEU A 287 0.83 5.49 -15.16
C LEU A 287 1.63 5.93 -16.38
N LEU A 288 2.94 6.10 -16.24
CA LEU A 288 3.83 6.46 -17.34
C LEU A 288 3.95 5.34 -18.36
N ILE A 289 4.05 4.09 -17.91
CA ILE A 289 4.09 2.92 -18.81
C ILE A 289 2.75 2.77 -19.54
N GLU A 290 1.62 3.02 -18.86
CA GLU A 290 0.31 3.04 -19.51
C GLU A 290 0.19 4.14 -20.57
N ALA A 291 0.65 5.36 -20.25
CA ALA A 291 0.70 6.44 -21.22
C ALA A 291 1.62 6.10 -22.41
N ALA A 292 2.76 5.45 -22.13
CA ALA A 292 3.66 4.96 -23.16
C ALA A 292 2.97 3.95 -24.08
N ARG A 293 2.20 3.02 -23.54
CA ARG A 293 1.43 2.05 -24.34
C ARG A 293 0.38 2.71 -25.22
N GLU A 294 -0.34 3.72 -24.71
CA GLU A 294 -1.35 4.44 -25.51
C GLU A 294 -0.71 5.26 -26.65
N VAL A 295 0.46 5.86 -26.41
CA VAL A 295 1.14 6.73 -27.39
C VAL A 295 1.97 5.93 -28.40
N HIS A 296 2.67 4.89 -27.95
CA HIS A 296 3.69 4.19 -28.74
C HIS A 296 3.27 2.79 -29.21
N GLY A 297 2.16 2.23 -28.69
CA GLY A 297 1.75 0.85 -29.02
C GLY A 297 1.11 0.63 -30.39
N LYS A 298 0.98 1.68 -31.22
CA LYS A 298 0.43 1.55 -32.58
C LYS A 298 1.51 1.11 -33.58
N ALA A 299 1.12 0.38 -34.61
CA ALA A 299 2.02 0.03 -35.70
C ALA A 299 2.44 1.26 -36.52
N ASN A 300 3.65 1.23 -37.07
CA ASN A 300 4.12 2.15 -38.11
C ASN A 300 5.04 1.39 -39.10
N ILE A 301 5.73 2.09 -40.01
CA ILE A 301 6.59 1.46 -41.03
C ILE A 301 7.73 0.62 -40.41
N MET A 302 8.21 1.01 -39.23
CA MET A 302 9.40 0.44 -38.58
C MET A 302 9.09 -0.38 -37.33
N GLN A 303 7.84 -0.40 -36.87
CA GLN A 303 7.44 -1.09 -35.65
C GLN A 303 6.08 -1.77 -35.79
N ARG A 304 5.92 -2.93 -35.17
CA ARG A 304 4.66 -3.67 -35.11
C ARG A 304 3.74 -3.10 -34.03
N ALA A 305 2.44 -3.40 -34.15
CA ALA A 305 1.49 -3.07 -33.09
C ALA A 305 1.83 -3.85 -31.80
N GLY A 306 1.83 -3.15 -30.66
CA GLY A 306 2.15 -3.72 -29.36
C GLY A 306 3.65 -4.00 -29.12
N GLU A 307 4.53 -3.62 -30.05
CA GLU A 307 5.98 -3.80 -29.87
C GLU A 307 6.56 -2.87 -28.79
N PHE A 308 5.97 -1.68 -28.62
CA PHE A 308 6.37 -0.72 -27.60
C PHE A 308 5.18 -0.28 -26.71
N PRO A 309 5.43 0.12 -25.45
CA PRO A 309 6.73 0.09 -24.79
C PRO A 309 7.13 -1.34 -24.41
N ALA A 310 8.44 -1.60 -24.31
CA ALA A 310 8.99 -2.92 -24.02
C ALA A 310 10.07 -2.88 -22.92
N PRO A 311 10.25 -3.94 -22.13
CA PRO A 311 11.29 -4.03 -21.10
C PRO A 311 12.67 -4.33 -21.70
N LEU A 312 13.05 -3.63 -22.76
CA LEU A 312 14.38 -3.69 -23.34
C LEU A 312 15.28 -2.76 -22.52
N ALA A 313 16.39 -3.30 -22.02
CA ALA A 313 17.37 -2.59 -21.21
C ALA A 313 18.70 -2.58 -21.96
N HIS A 314 19.15 -1.42 -22.44
CA HIS A 314 20.47 -1.29 -23.04
C HIS A 314 21.41 -0.57 -22.09
N ASP A 315 21.18 0.74 -21.92
CA ASP A 315 22.05 1.57 -21.10
C ASP A 315 21.60 1.54 -19.63
N PHE A 316 20.30 1.61 -19.38
CA PHE A 316 19.74 1.75 -18.03
C PHE A 316 19.09 0.44 -17.55
N PRO A 317 19.28 0.04 -16.28
CA PRO A 317 18.57 -1.11 -15.73
C PRO A 317 17.07 -0.83 -15.67
N ILE A 318 16.25 -1.82 -16.04
CA ILE A 318 14.79 -1.73 -15.92
C ILE A 318 14.40 -1.62 -14.45
N SER A 319 13.45 -0.73 -14.14
CA SER A 319 12.99 -0.53 -12.76
C SER A 319 12.22 -1.75 -12.26
N ASP A 320 12.29 -2.04 -10.97
CA ASP A 320 11.53 -3.14 -10.36
C ASP A 320 10.02 -2.99 -10.61
N ASP A 321 9.54 -1.74 -10.61
CA ASP A 321 8.16 -1.39 -10.93
C ASP A 321 7.78 -1.69 -12.38
N ALA A 322 8.65 -1.31 -13.33
CA ALA A 322 8.44 -1.61 -14.73
C ALA A 322 8.51 -3.11 -14.99
N ALA A 323 9.49 -3.81 -14.42
CA ALA A 323 9.63 -5.27 -14.52
C ALA A 323 8.37 -5.98 -14.00
N ARG A 324 7.81 -5.53 -12.86
CA ARG A 324 6.52 -6.02 -12.35
C ARG A 324 5.39 -5.74 -13.35
N TYR A 325 5.28 -4.52 -13.85
CA TYR A 325 4.23 -4.11 -14.77
C TYR A 325 4.24 -4.95 -16.05
N TYR A 326 5.40 -5.19 -16.66
CA TYR A 326 5.50 -5.99 -17.87
C TYR A 326 5.17 -7.47 -17.66
N LYS A 327 5.48 -8.04 -16.48
CA LYS A 327 5.16 -9.44 -16.15
C LYS A 327 3.69 -9.66 -15.78
N SER A 328 3.09 -8.74 -15.03
CA SER A 328 1.81 -8.96 -14.36
C SER A 328 0.74 -7.90 -14.63
N GLY A 329 1.10 -6.85 -15.37
CA GLY A 329 0.24 -5.68 -15.60
C GLY A 329 0.15 -4.79 -14.36
N LYS A 330 -0.91 -3.99 -14.29
CA LYS A 330 -1.24 -3.19 -13.10
C LYS A 330 -1.44 -4.10 -11.89
N GLY A 331 -0.97 -3.65 -10.72
CA GLY A 331 -1.25 -4.36 -9.46
C GLY A 331 -2.75 -4.57 -9.23
N PHE A 332 -3.13 -5.66 -8.54
CA PHE A 332 -4.53 -6.05 -8.32
C PHE A 332 -5.42 -4.90 -7.82
N LEU A 333 -4.90 -4.10 -6.89
CA LEU A 333 -5.60 -2.93 -6.33
C LEU A 333 -5.82 -1.84 -7.38
N TYR A 334 -4.84 -1.57 -8.24
CA TYR A 334 -4.92 -0.56 -9.32
C TYR A 334 -5.82 -0.98 -10.49
N ARG A 335 -6.18 -2.26 -10.58
CA ARG A 335 -7.15 -2.76 -11.57
C ARG A 335 -8.60 -2.51 -11.16
N ILE A 336 -8.89 -2.51 -9.85
CA ILE A 336 -10.27 -2.48 -9.32
C ILE A 336 -10.59 -1.10 -8.72
N LEU A 337 -9.61 -0.41 -8.16
CA LEU A 337 -9.81 0.84 -7.43
C LEU A 337 -9.28 2.03 -8.24
N PRO A 338 -9.92 3.22 -8.12
CA PRO A 338 -9.34 4.47 -8.64
C PRO A 338 -7.93 4.70 -8.08
N PHE A 339 -7.05 5.32 -8.87
CA PHE A 339 -5.62 5.50 -8.55
C PHE A 339 -5.32 5.91 -7.10
N TRP A 340 -6.03 6.93 -6.59
CA TRP A 340 -5.83 7.41 -5.22
C TRP A 340 -6.18 6.36 -4.15
N LEU A 341 -7.23 5.57 -4.39
CA LEU A 341 -7.66 4.53 -3.45
C LEU A 341 -6.77 3.29 -3.53
N ALA A 342 -6.32 2.91 -4.73
CA ALA A 342 -5.33 1.85 -4.92
C ALA A 342 -4.00 2.20 -4.23
N SER A 343 -3.51 3.43 -4.44
CA SER A 343 -2.29 3.93 -3.79
C SER A 343 -2.42 4.02 -2.28
N LEU A 344 -3.60 4.34 -1.75
CA LEU A 344 -3.85 4.39 -0.31
C LEU A 344 -3.90 2.97 0.28
N ALA A 345 -4.59 2.04 -0.40
CA ALA A 345 -4.75 0.66 0.04
C ALA A 345 -3.42 -0.11 0.09
N ASP A 346 -2.57 0.04 -0.93
CA ASP A 346 -1.26 -0.62 -1.00
C ASP A 346 -0.36 -0.23 0.19
N ARG A 347 -0.40 1.06 0.57
CA ARG A 347 0.32 1.60 1.73
C ARG A 347 -0.27 1.17 3.07
N LEU A 348 -1.60 1.16 3.17
CA LEU A 348 -2.29 0.70 4.38
C LEU A 348 -2.03 -0.77 4.62
N LEU A 349 -1.89 -1.59 3.58
CA LEU A 349 -1.70 -3.04 3.73
C LEU A 349 -0.46 -3.39 4.56
N VAL A 350 0.65 -2.68 4.34
CA VAL A 350 1.91 -2.86 5.10
C VAL A 350 1.76 -2.55 6.60
N VAL A 351 0.80 -1.71 6.98
CA VAL A 351 0.53 -1.33 8.39
C VAL A 351 -0.59 -2.15 8.98
N VAL A 352 -1.66 -2.28 8.23
CA VAL A 352 -2.91 -2.92 8.62
C VAL A 352 -2.65 -4.39 8.88
N VAL A 353 -1.77 -5.06 8.12
CA VAL A 353 -1.43 -6.46 8.38
C VAL A 353 -0.74 -6.64 9.74
N PRO A 354 0.38 -5.98 10.07
CA PRO A 354 0.97 -6.02 11.41
C PRO A 354 0.01 -5.54 12.51
N LEU A 355 -0.78 -4.50 12.24
CA LEU A 355 -1.75 -3.98 13.20
C LEU A 355 -2.85 -4.99 13.50
N ILE A 356 -3.38 -5.69 12.49
CA ILE A 356 -4.34 -6.78 12.67
C ILE A 356 -3.71 -7.90 13.50
N VAL A 357 -2.46 -8.28 13.21
CA VAL A 357 -1.72 -9.28 13.97
C VAL A 357 -1.62 -8.90 15.45
N LEU A 358 -1.43 -7.62 15.77
CA LEU A 358 -1.39 -7.12 17.15
C LEU A 358 -2.79 -6.90 17.76
N LEU A 359 -3.78 -6.58 16.94
CA LEU A 359 -5.17 -6.33 17.37
C LEU A 359 -5.87 -7.62 17.77
N ILE A 360 -5.64 -8.73 17.08
CA ILE A 360 -6.23 -10.04 17.38
C ILE A 360 -5.99 -10.45 18.86
N PRO A 361 -4.75 -10.45 19.39
CA PRO A 361 -4.53 -10.73 20.81
C PRO A 361 -5.09 -9.63 21.70
N ALA A 362 -5.00 -8.34 21.35
CA ALA A 362 -5.57 -7.26 22.15
C ALA A 362 -7.09 -7.39 22.34
N LEU A 363 -7.82 -7.79 21.29
CA LEU A 363 -9.26 -8.06 21.35
C LEU A 363 -9.60 -9.23 22.28
N ARG A 364 -8.71 -10.23 22.43
CA ARG A 364 -8.88 -11.31 23.41
C ARG A 364 -8.79 -10.84 24.87
N LEU A 365 -8.17 -9.69 25.16
CA LEU A 365 -8.16 -9.12 26.51
C LEU A 365 -9.44 -8.33 26.85
N VAL A 366 -10.28 -8.01 25.87
CA VAL A 366 -11.50 -7.22 26.11
C VAL A 366 -12.47 -7.91 27.08
N PRO A 367 -12.80 -9.22 26.92
CA PRO A 367 -13.67 -9.92 27.87
C PRO A 367 -13.10 -9.95 29.28
N SER A 368 -11.79 -10.16 29.45
CA SER A 368 -11.15 -10.21 30.77
C SER A 368 -11.12 -8.85 31.45
N LEU A 369 -10.85 -7.78 30.71
CA LEU A 369 -10.87 -6.40 31.22
C LEU A 369 -12.29 -5.97 31.60
N TYR A 370 -13.29 -6.31 30.77
CA TYR A 370 -14.70 -6.08 31.07
C TYR A 370 -15.10 -6.78 32.37
N ALA A 371 -14.76 -8.07 32.51
CA ALA A 371 -15.04 -8.85 33.70
C ALA A 371 -14.37 -8.27 34.95
N TRP A 372 -13.07 -7.95 34.86
CA TRP A 372 -12.31 -7.33 35.95
C TRP A 372 -12.95 -6.02 36.41
N ARG A 373 -13.40 -5.17 35.49
CA ARG A 373 -13.99 -3.87 35.82
C ARG A 373 -15.35 -4.01 36.50
N VAL A 374 -16.20 -4.93 36.01
CA VAL A 374 -17.49 -5.22 36.66
C VAL A 374 -17.27 -5.79 38.06
N LYS A 375 -16.36 -6.76 38.23
CA LYS A 375 -16.00 -7.34 39.53
C LYS A 375 -15.39 -6.32 40.49
N SER A 376 -14.54 -5.42 40.01
CA SER A 376 -13.90 -4.38 40.84
C SER A 376 -14.91 -3.44 41.50
N ARG A 377 -16.06 -3.18 40.87
CA ARG A 377 -17.14 -2.42 41.50
C ARG A 377 -17.76 -3.16 42.68
N ILE A 378 -17.93 -4.48 42.56
CA ILE A 378 -18.45 -5.34 43.65
C ILE A 378 -17.44 -5.38 44.79
N TYR A 379 -16.15 -5.60 44.48
CA TYR A 379 -15.09 -5.68 45.50
C TYR A 379 -14.89 -4.38 46.29
N ARG A 380 -15.11 -3.20 45.69
CA ARG A 380 -15.09 -1.93 46.42
C ARG A 380 -16.09 -1.92 47.58
N TRP A 381 -17.30 -2.38 47.34
CA TRP A 381 -18.35 -2.46 48.37
C TRP A 381 -18.10 -3.59 49.36
N TYR A 382 -17.55 -4.71 48.90
CA TYR A 382 -17.10 -5.79 49.77
C TYR A 382 -16.02 -5.30 50.76
N GLY A 383 -15.07 -4.47 50.30
CA GLY A 383 -14.07 -3.84 51.16
C GLY A 383 -14.69 -2.88 52.18
N SER A 384 -15.71 -2.11 51.79
CA SER A 384 -16.45 -1.25 52.73
C SER A 384 -17.25 -2.07 53.76
N LEU A 385 -17.80 -3.22 53.37
CA LEU A 385 -18.49 -4.14 54.28
C LEU A 385 -17.53 -4.78 55.28
N ILE A 386 -16.37 -5.26 54.85
CA ILE A 386 -15.32 -5.79 55.73
C ILE A 386 -14.81 -4.72 56.70
N ALA A 387 -14.72 -3.46 56.24
CA ALA A 387 -14.34 -2.35 57.13
C ALA A 387 -15.37 -2.14 58.25
N ILE A 388 -16.67 -2.30 57.96
CA ILE A 388 -17.73 -2.26 58.98
C ILE A 388 -17.69 -3.50 59.87
N GLU A 389 -17.50 -4.70 59.31
CA GLU A 389 -17.39 -5.95 60.07
C GLU A 389 -16.20 -5.91 61.05
N ARG A 390 -15.04 -5.44 60.59
CA ARG A 390 -13.85 -5.26 61.44
C ARG A 390 -14.09 -4.21 62.51
N SER A 391 -14.82 -3.14 62.16
CA SER A 391 -15.29 -2.12 63.11
C SER A 391 -16.51 -2.58 63.92
N ALA A 392 -16.93 -3.85 63.85
CA ALA A 392 -17.99 -4.42 64.67
C ALA A 392 -17.46 -5.48 65.66
N LEU A 393 -16.16 -5.83 65.55
CA LEU A 393 -15.48 -6.78 66.43
C LEU A 393 -14.95 -6.15 67.74
N SER A 394 -14.92 -4.82 67.85
CA SER A 394 -14.60 -4.10 69.09
C SER A 394 -15.83 -4.01 70.02
N GLU A 395 -15.63 -3.92 71.34
CA GLU A 395 -16.73 -3.63 72.27
C GLU A 395 -17.20 -2.18 72.09
N TYR A 396 -18.46 -2.00 71.68
CA TYR A 396 -19.04 -0.68 71.39
C TYR A 396 -20.21 -0.31 72.29
N SER A 397 -20.33 0.98 72.57
CA SER A 397 -21.50 1.60 73.20
C SER A 397 -22.73 1.55 72.27
N ALA A 398 -23.94 1.65 72.85
CA ALA A 398 -25.19 1.62 72.08
C ALA A 398 -25.30 2.74 71.01
N ALA A 399 -24.60 3.86 71.20
CA ALA A 399 -24.55 4.96 70.24
C ALA A 399 -23.71 4.63 68.99
N GLU A 400 -22.55 4.00 69.17
CA GLU A 400 -21.64 3.64 68.07
C GLU A 400 -22.25 2.55 67.17
N ARG A 401 -22.94 1.57 67.75
CA ARG A 401 -23.67 0.53 66.99
C ARG A 401 -24.75 1.13 66.08
N THR A 402 -25.44 2.18 66.55
CA THR A 402 -26.47 2.86 65.75
C THR A 402 -25.85 3.54 64.52
N THR A 403 -24.69 4.17 64.67
CA THR A 403 -23.96 4.78 63.54
C THR A 403 -23.42 3.76 62.54
N LEU A 404 -23.02 2.56 62.99
CA LEU A 404 -22.60 1.48 62.11
C LEU A 404 -23.77 0.92 61.29
N ILE A 405 -24.96 0.82 61.88
CA ILE A 405 -26.19 0.42 61.17
C ILE A 405 -26.57 1.45 60.10
N GLU A 406 -26.48 2.75 60.39
CA GLU A 406 -26.74 3.81 59.40
C GLU A 406 -25.73 3.76 58.24
N ARG A 407 -24.46 3.48 58.53
CA ARG A 407 -23.44 3.26 57.48
C ARG A 407 -23.72 2.00 56.65
N LEU A 408 -24.23 0.94 57.28
CA LEU A 408 -24.62 -0.28 56.59
C LEU A 408 -25.83 -0.05 55.68
N ASP A 409 -26.83 0.71 56.14
CA ASP A 409 -27.99 1.12 55.35
C ASP A 409 -27.55 1.93 54.11
N ALA A 410 -26.60 2.86 54.28
CA ALA A 410 -26.06 3.66 53.17
C ALA A 410 -25.30 2.80 52.13
N ILE A 411 -24.60 1.75 52.57
CA ILE A 411 -23.96 0.79 51.66
C ILE A 411 -25.01 -0.03 50.92
N GLU A 412 -26.03 -0.53 51.61
CA GLU A 412 -27.10 -1.32 50.99
C GLU A 412 -27.86 -0.51 49.92
N ASP A 413 -28.20 0.75 50.20
CA ASP A 413 -28.85 1.64 49.25
C ASP A 413 -27.95 1.91 48.02
N SER A 414 -26.65 2.09 48.25
CA SER A 414 -25.67 2.29 47.18
C SER A 414 -25.50 1.04 46.30
N VAL A 415 -25.51 -0.16 46.90
CA VAL A 415 -25.45 -1.45 46.20
C VAL A 415 -26.73 -1.68 45.39
N ASN A 416 -27.91 -1.40 45.96
CA ASN A 416 -29.20 -1.52 45.28
C ASN A 416 -29.34 -0.58 44.06
N GLY A 417 -28.63 0.55 44.05
CA GLY A 417 -28.59 1.49 42.93
C GLY A 417 -27.71 1.07 41.74
N LEU A 418 -26.93 -0.01 41.87
CA LEU A 418 -26.02 -0.46 40.80
C LEU A 418 -26.77 -1.11 39.64
N LYS A 419 -26.41 -0.73 38.41
CA LYS A 419 -26.86 -1.40 37.18
C LYS A 419 -25.90 -2.54 36.86
N MET A 420 -26.33 -3.78 36.99
CA MET A 420 -25.46 -4.95 36.88
C MET A 420 -25.80 -5.83 35.67
N PRO A 421 -24.78 -6.35 34.95
CA PRO A 421 -25.02 -7.38 33.94
C PRO A 421 -25.46 -8.70 34.56
N LEU A 422 -26.38 -9.41 33.88
CA LEU A 422 -26.95 -10.67 34.39
C LEU A 422 -25.88 -11.73 34.69
N ALA A 423 -24.80 -11.78 33.90
CA ALA A 423 -23.68 -12.71 34.08
C ALA A 423 -22.95 -12.57 35.42
N TYR A 424 -23.17 -11.49 36.18
CA TYR A 424 -22.55 -11.24 37.48
C TYR A 424 -23.60 -11.13 38.61
N ALA A 425 -24.84 -11.58 38.35
CA ALA A 425 -25.93 -11.50 39.34
C ALA A 425 -25.62 -12.32 40.60
N ASP A 426 -25.00 -13.50 40.46
CA ASP A 426 -24.62 -14.37 41.58
C ASP A 426 -23.76 -13.64 42.63
N GLN A 427 -22.66 -13.01 42.19
CA GLN A 427 -21.77 -12.24 43.07
C GLN A 427 -22.47 -11.05 43.74
N PHE A 428 -23.48 -10.48 43.08
CA PHE A 428 -24.29 -9.41 43.64
C PHE A 428 -25.22 -9.93 44.73
N TYR A 429 -25.83 -11.11 44.55
CA TYR A 429 -26.67 -11.74 45.57
C TYR A 429 -25.86 -12.19 46.78
N VAL A 430 -24.68 -12.77 46.58
CA VAL A 430 -23.76 -13.14 47.68
C VAL A 430 -23.35 -11.92 48.50
N LEU A 431 -23.05 -10.78 47.87
CA LEU A 431 -22.75 -9.53 48.61
C LEU A 431 -23.94 -9.09 49.47
N ARG A 432 -25.17 -9.23 48.97
CA ARG A 432 -26.38 -8.90 49.74
C ARG A 432 -26.60 -9.83 50.92
N GLU A 433 -26.34 -11.12 50.73
CA GLU A 433 -26.40 -12.11 51.80
C GLU A 433 -25.45 -11.75 52.93
N HIS A 434 -24.20 -11.39 52.61
CA HIS A 434 -23.24 -10.92 53.61
C HIS A 434 -23.65 -9.60 54.29
N ILE A 435 -24.26 -8.65 53.57
CA ILE A 435 -24.84 -7.44 54.17
C ILE A 435 -25.94 -7.83 55.18
N GLY A 436 -26.78 -8.81 54.83
CA GLY A 436 -27.79 -9.38 55.71
C GLY A 436 -27.20 -10.01 56.97
N PHE A 437 -26.16 -10.83 56.81
CA PHE A 437 -25.45 -11.49 57.91
C PHE A 437 -24.81 -10.48 58.89
N VAL A 438 -24.12 -9.45 58.37
CA VAL A 438 -23.53 -8.39 59.21
C VAL A 438 -24.62 -7.58 59.92
N ARG A 439 -25.75 -7.32 59.25
CA ARG A 439 -26.92 -6.66 59.86
C ARG A 439 -27.46 -7.48 61.02
N GLU A 440 -27.69 -8.77 60.81
CA GLU A 440 -28.20 -9.70 61.83
C GLU A 440 -27.28 -9.77 63.05
N ARG A 441 -25.96 -9.85 62.84
CA ARG A 441 -24.95 -9.82 63.90
C ARG A 441 -24.95 -8.50 64.70
N LEU A 442 -25.08 -7.36 64.02
CA LEU A 442 -25.18 -6.04 64.66
C LEU A 442 -26.49 -5.87 65.43
N THR A 443 -27.57 -6.55 65.03
CA THR A 443 -28.87 -6.51 65.70
C THR A 443 -29.02 -7.53 66.83
N HIS A 444 -28.48 -8.74 66.74
CA HIS A 444 -28.56 -9.76 67.80
C HIS A 444 -27.74 -9.41 69.04
N GLY A 445 -26.67 -8.63 68.89
CA GLY A 445 -25.96 -8.04 70.04
C GLY A 445 -26.84 -7.07 70.88
N ARG A 446 -28.05 -6.73 70.43
CA ARG A 446 -29.05 -5.92 71.13
C ARG A 446 -30.03 -6.75 71.96
N GLU A 447 -30.21 -8.03 71.65
CA GLU A 447 -31.14 -8.94 72.35
C GLU A 447 -30.49 -9.56 73.57
N VAL A 448 -29.26 -10.06 73.45
CA VAL A 448 -28.49 -10.63 74.58
C VAL A 448 -28.25 -9.62 75.71
N GLN A 449 -28.09 -8.33 75.38
CA GLN A 449 -27.90 -7.27 76.37
C GLN A 449 -29.21 -6.78 76.99
N ARG A 450 -30.36 -7.13 76.39
CA ARG A 450 -31.69 -6.84 76.95
C ARG A 450 -32.10 -7.90 77.96
N ASP A 451 -31.79 -9.16 77.67
CA ASP A 451 -32.13 -10.30 78.54
C ASP A 451 -31.25 -10.37 79.80
N ALA A 452 -30.00 -9.90 79.75
CA ALA A 452 -29.12 -9.80 80.93
C ALA A 452 -29.56 -8.72 81.97
N SER A 453 -30.62 -7.95 81.70
CA SER A 453 -31.12 -6.90 82.60
C SER A 453 -32.37 -7.32 83.40
N ALA A 454 -32.82 -8.58 83.27
CA ALA A 454 -34.04 -9.06 83.91
C ALA A 454 -33.83 -10.44 84.53
N GLU A 455 -33.73 -10.50 85.86
CA GLU A 455 -33.79 -11.72 86.69
C GLU A 455 -34.45 -11.41 88.06
N PRO A 456 -34.97 -12.42 88.80
CA PRO A 456 -36.37 -12.47 89.26
C PRO A 456 -36.57 -12.48 90.80
N GLY A 457 -37.83 -12.42 91.27
CA GLY A 457 -38.19 -12.59 92.69
C GLY A 457 -39.52 -13.35 92.90
N GLU A 458 -39.40 -14.51 93.59
CA GLU A 458 -40.26 -15.25 94.56
C GLU A 458 -41.74 -14.86 94.76
N ALA A 459 -42.70 -15.69 95.21
CA ALA A 459 -42.98 -17.11 95.44
C ALA A 459 -44.42 -17.14 96.08
N ASP A 460 -45.26 -18.15 95.89
CA ASP A 460 -45.82 -19.04 96.96
C ASP A 460 -47.07 -19.89 96.59
N GLU A 461 -47.00 -21.13 97.08
CA GLU A 461 -47.96 -22.18 97.51
C GLU A 461 -49.35 -22.54 96.89
N ALA A 462 -49.47 -23.86 96.67
CA ALA A 462 -50.56 -24.83 96.95
C ALA A 462 -51.91 -24.78 96.19
N ASP A 463 -52.23 -25.83 95.41
CA ASP A 463 -53.07 -27.00 95.81
C ASP A 463 -53.30 -27.95 94.59
N GLU A 464 -53.40 -29.26 94.83
CA GLU A 464 -53.79 -30.32 93.86
C GLU A 464 -55.29 -30.70 94.09
N PRO A 465 -55.97 -31.63 93.35
CA PRO A 465 -55.57 -32.49 92.22
C PRO A 465 -56.60 -32.56 91.06
N GLY A 466 -56.29 -33.28 89.97
CA GLY A 466 -57.34 -33.80 89.06
C GLY A 466 -56.92 -34.32 87.67
N ASP A 467 -56.63 -35.63 87.60
CA ASP A 467 -56.91 -36.62 86.54
C ASP A 467 -56.26 -36.53 85.12
N GLY A 468 -55.75 -37.69 84.65
CA GLY A 468 -55.06 -37.90 83.35
C GLY A 468 -55.99 -38.19 82.16
N PRO A 469 -55.55 -38.82 81.03
CA PRO A 469 -54.22 -39.31 80.68
C PRO A 469 -53.69 -38.90 79.26
N THR A 470 -52.44 -39.32 79.02
CA THR A 470 -51.55 -39.40 77.83
C THR A 470 -52.11 -40.16 76.59
N PRO A 471 -51.33 -40.46 75.51
CA PRO A 471 -50.26 -39.77 74.74
C PRO A 471 -50.40 -40.02 73.20
N LEU A 472 -49.38 -39.68 72.38
CA LEU A 472 -48.75 -40.51 71.31
C LEU A 472 -47.94 -39.61 70.34
N GLU A 473 -46.60 -39.69 70.36
CA GLU A 473 -45.73 -40.52 69.48
C GLU A 473 -45.63 -39.98 68.04
N ALA A 474 -44.48 -39.52 67.53
CA ALA A 474 -43.16 -40.14 67.34
C ALA A 474 -42.99 -40.84 65.99
N HIS A 475 -41.72 -40.89 65.58
CA HIS A 475 -41.08 -41.54 64.43
C HIS A 475 -40.97 -40.72 63.14
N GLU A 476 -39.75 -40.28 62.76
CA GLU A 476 -38.63 -41.10 62.21
C GLU A 476 -39.05 -41.75 60.89
N ALA A 477 -38.24 -41.93 59.86
CA ALA A 477 -36.80 -41.99 59.67
C ALA A 477 -36.59 -41.89 58.13
N ASN A 478 -35.47 -41.35 57.64
CA ASN A 478 -34.36 -42.12 57.02
C ASN A 478 -34.72 -42.62 55.59
N GLU A 479 -33.87 -42.76 54.58
CA GLU A 479 -32.42 -42.95 54.43
C GLU A 479 -32.18 -42.87 52.90
N ALA A 480 -31.26 -42.03 52.43
CA ALA A 480 -29.99 -42.43 51.79
C ALA A 480 -30.04 -43.30 50.49
N ASN A 481 -29.34 -42.77 49.47
CA ASN A 481 -28.07 -43.29 48.91
C ASN A 481 -28.00 -43.79 47.45
N HIS A 482 -26.77 -43.62 46.92
CA HIS A 482 -26.08 -44.23 45.76
C HIS A 482 -26.32 -43.65 44.34
N ALA A 483 -25.32 -43.01 43.70
CA ALA A 483 -24.08 -43.53 43.01
C ALA A 483 -24.37 -43.81 41.52
N ALA A 484 -23.50 -43.71 40.51
CA ALA A 484 -22.16 -43.17 40.19
C ALA A 484 -21.94 -43.47 38.66
N GLU A 485 -20.82 -43.01 38.07
CA GLU A 485 -20.15 -43.52 36.83
C GLU A 485 -20.72 -43.13 35.44
N THR A 486 -20.05 -42.27 34.63
CA THR A 486 -18.84 -42.35 33.77
C THR A 486 -19.04 -42.94 32.36
N GLY A 487 -18.47 -42.29 31.33
CA GLY A 487 -18.28 -42.85 29.99
C GLY A 487 -17.86 -41.82 28.92
N GLU A 488 -16.59 -41.88 28.51
CA GLU A 488 -15.90 -41.04 27.52
C GLU A 488 -15.69 -41.85 26.21
N ALA A 489 -15.74 -41.21 25.03
CA ALA A 489 -15.24 -41.79 23.78
C ALA A 489 -14.77 -40.71 22.78
N ARG A 490 -13.55 -40.90 22.27
CA ARG A 490 -12.86 -40.18 21.17
C ARG A 490 -12.96 -40.98 19.88
N GLU A 491 -12.96 -40.31 18.73
CA GLU A 491 -12.45 -40.87 17.48
C GLU A 491 -11.89 -39.79 16.54
N SER A 492 -10.85 -40.16 15.81
CA SER A 492 -9.98 -39.35 14.94
C SER A 492 -9.85 -40.05 13.58
N GLY A 493 -9.74 -39.30 12.48
CA GLY A 493 -9.43 -39.86 11.15
C GLY A 493 -8.80 -38.81 10.22
N GLU A 494 -7.64 -39.16 9.67
CA GLU A 494 -6.74 -38.38 8.79
C GLU A 494 -6.48 -39.17 7.48
N ALA A 495 -5.81 -38.52 6.51
CA ALA A 495 -5.26 -38.97 5.21
C ALA A 495 -6.18 -38.80 3.98
N GLY A 496 -5.75 -38.35 2.81
CA GLY A 496 -4.42 -38.05 2.25
C GLY A 496 -4.36 -38.56 0.79
N ALA A 497 -4.00 -37.72 -0.19
CA ALA A 497 -3.72 -38.18 -1.57
C ALA A 497 -2.77 -37.23 -2.33
N LYS A 498 -1.67 -37.81 -2.83
CA LYS A 498 -0.71 -37.32 -3.84
C LYS A 498 -1.07 -37.90 -5.22
N ALA A 499 -0.69 -37.24 -6.33
CA ALA A 499 -0.02 -37.87 -7.50
C ALA A 499 0.33 -36.89 -8.66
N HIS A 500 1.53 -37.13 -9.25
CA HIS A 500 2.08 -36.99 -10.64
C HIS A 500 1.71 -35.80 -11.56
N GLU A 501 2.65 -35.05 -12.18
CA GLU A 501 3.78 -35.34 -13.13
C GLU A 501 3.35 -35.33 -14.61
N SER A 502 3.87 -34.40 -15.42
CA SER A 502 4.36 -34.67 -16.79
C SER A 502 5.16 -33.48 -17.37
N SER A 503 6.43 -33.75 -17.63
CA SER A 503 7.33 -33.02 -18.53
C SER A 503 7.00 -33.38 -19.99
N ASP A 504 7.12 -32.44 -20.92
CA ASP A 504 7.37 -32.83 -22.32
C ASP A 504 8.20 -31.75 -23.05
N GLU A 505 9.25 -32.23 -23.68
CA GLU A 505 10.30 -31.50 -24.38
C GLU A 505 10.59 -32.31 -25.64
N ARG A 506 10.52 -31.71 -26.85
CA ARG A 506 11.40 -31.92 -28.03
C ARG A 506 10.84 -31.37 -29.37
N PRO A 507 11.70 -31.21 -30.41
CA PRO A 507 11.72 -30.03 -31.29
C PRO A 507 11.33 -30.30 -32.76
N ALA A 508 11.21 -29.21 -33.53
CA ALA A 508 11.57 -29.10 -34.94
C ALA A 508 11.81 -27.62 -35.29
#